data_AF-A0A800EWM2-F1
#
_entry.id   AF-A0A800EWM2-F1
#
_cell.length_a   1.000
_cell.length_b   1.000
_cell.length_c   1.000
_cell.angle_alpha   90.00
_cell.angle_beta   90.00
_cell.angle_gamma   90.00
#
_symmetry.space_group_name_H-M   'P 1'
#
loop_
_entity.id
_entity.type
_entity.pdbx_description
1 polymer ?
#
loop_
_entity_poly.entity_id
_entity_poly.type
_entity_poly.pdbx_seq_one_letter_code
_entity_poly.pdbx_strand_id
1 'polypeptide(L)'
;MRNTGLDDRLIQRRLTAALQNSTDSPWERRFPWDDDGFVRRFVKVTDEDAHWWGPPEPDVTRLLDIWNDRASHAGAPLPSVLDLACGAGRHSIALAWAGCDVIGVDIGAPAIERALEKAQGHKGGNLGFVHADIATYDPGREFDLISLLSEHCVTFPAIELAAMIRHYMGFLTNDGSLVLEIPGQLPDPAVKYRKPGEHQALFSDWPYWEMQFTEVDSATRLVLDRYAVLTEADDLVTDYTNWRNYYPADWIAQMLPSAASMTVHRRWSRPDWCVISNRPVKP
;
A
#
# COMPACT_ATOMS: atom_id res chain seq x y z
N MET A 1 -24.63 35.76 -15.12
CA MET A 1 -24.71 34.39 -14.56
C MET A 1 -24.86 33.41 -15.72
N ARG A 2 -23.75 32.82 -16.19
CA ARG A 2 -23.82 31.76 -17.20
C ARG A 2 -23.99 30.44 -16.46
N ASN A 3 -25.19 29.87 -16.55
CA ASN A 3 -25.43 28.49 -16.15
C ASN A 3 -24.93 27.59 -17.30
N THR A 4 -23.62 27.40 -17.38
CA THR A 4 -22.96 26.51 -18.35
C THR A 4 -22.71 25.17 -17.69
N GLY A 5 -23.77 24.53 -17.20
CA GLY A 5 -23.67 23.12 -16.82
C GLY A 5 -23.31 22.33 -18.07
N LEU A 6 -22.08 21.83 -18.14
CA LEU A 6 -21.66 20.89 -19.17
C LEU A 6 -22.71 19.75 -19.24
N ASP A 7 -23.10 19.36 -20.45
CA ASP A 7 -24.10 18.29 -20.63
C ASP A 7 -23.55 17.00 -20.03
N ASP A 8 -24.20 16.52 -18.97
CA ASP A 8 -23.80 15.32 -18.22
C ASP A 8 -23.63 14.10 -19.13
N ARG A 9 -24.47 13.98 -20.17
CA ARG A 9 -24.35 12.89 -21.16
C ARG A 9 -23.12 13.05 -22.04
N LEU A 10 -22.74 14.28 -22.38
CA LEU A 10 -21.54 14.57 -23.16
C LEU A 10 -20.30 14.25 -22.34
N ILE A 11 -20.25 14.68 -21.06
CA ILE A 11 -19.15 14.37 -20.14
C ILE A 11 -18.99 12.86 -20.01
N GLN A 12 -20.07 12.14 -19.70
CA GLN A 12 -20.02 10.69 -19.54
C GLN A 12 -19.53 9.99 -20.81
N ARG A 13 -19.92 10.46 -22.00
CA ARG A 13 -19.41 9.94 -23.28
C ARG A 13 -17.92 10.19 -23.46
N ARG A 14 -17.44 11.40 -23.14
CA ARG A 14 -16.01 11.76 -23.23
C ARG A 14 -15.16 10.87 -22.33
N LEU A 15 -15.57 10.69 -21.07
CA LEU A 15 -14.87 9.87 -20.10
C LEU A 15 -14.87 8.39 -20.51
N THR A 16 -16.01 7.84 -20.92
CA THR A 16 -16.11 6.46 -21.41
C THR A 16 -15.22 6.23 -22.63
N ALA A 17 -15.19 7.18 -23.59
CA ALA A 17 -14.35 7.07 -24.77
C ALA A 17 -12.85 7.07 -24.42
N ALA A 18 -12.43 7.87 -23.44
CA ALA A 18 -11.05 7.86 -22.96
C ALA A 18 -10.66 6.49 -22.38
N LEU A 19 -11.53 5.89 -21.56
CA LEU A 19 -11.27 4.56 -20.98
C LEU A 19 -11.24 3.45 -22.04
N GLN A 20 -12.13 3.49 -23.03
CA GLN A 20 -12.18 2.49 -24.11
C GLN A 20 -10.99 2.55 -25.08
N ASN A 21 -10.38 3.72 -25.22
CA ASN A 21 -9.21 3.92 -26.07
C ASN A 21 -7.88 3.64 -25.36
N SER A 22 -7.90 3.42 -24.04
CA SER A 22 -6.72 3.12 -23.24
C SER A 22 -6.28 1.67 -23.50
N THR A 23 -5.08 1.49 -24.06
CA THR A 23 -4.54 0.18 -24.50
C THR A 23 -3.39 -0.32 -23.64
N ASP A 24 -3.15 0.29 -22.48
CA ASP A 24 -1.99 -0.03 -21.65
C ASP A 24 -1.91 -1.51 -21.29
N SER A 25 -0.69 -2.02 -21.41
CA SER A 25 -0.36 -3.33 -20.88
C SER A 25 -0.27 -3.28 -19.35
N PRO A 26 -0.43 -4.43 -18.66
CA PRO A 26 -0.25 -4.52 -17.22
C PRO A 26 1.08 -3.90 -16.75
N TRP A 27 0.98 -2.96 -15.81
CA TRP A 27 2.11 -2.21 -15.21
C TRP A 27 2.95 -1.35 -16.17
N GLU A 28 2.50 -1.11 -17.40
CA GLU A 28 3.15 -0.16 -18.32
C GLU A 28 3.17 1.26 -17.76
N ARG A 29 2.03 1.70 -17.20
CA ARG A 29 1.94 2.87 -16.32
C ARG A 29 1.67 2.43 -14.90
N ARG A 30 2.43 2.98 -13.95
CA ARG A 30 2.19 2.81 -12.52
C ARG A 30 1.23 3.87 -12.03
N PHE A 31 0.48 3.52 -10.99
CA PHE A 31 -0.33 4.49 -10.28
C PHE A 31 0.60 5.55 -9.65
N PRO A 32 0.23 6.84 -9.62
CA PRO A 32 1.16 7.94 -9.42
C PRO A 32 1.52 8.16 -7.94
N TRP A 33 2.10 7.12 -7.31
CA TRP A 33 2.53 7.15 -5.91
C TRP A 33 3.78 8.01 -5.67
N ASP A 34 4.51 8.38 -6.73
CA ASP A 34 5.66 9.28 -6.74
C ASP A 34 5.30 10.71 -7.18
N ASP A 35 4.05 10.96 -7.60
CA ASP A 35 3.59 12.30 -7.96
C ASP A 35 3.24 13.12 -6.71
N ASP A 36 3.98 14.22 -6.52
CA ASP A 36 3.83 15.13 -5.38
C ASP A 36 2.38 15.61 -5.18
N GLY A 37 1.69 15.98 -6.28
CA GLY A 37 0.33 16.49 -6.22
C GLY A 37 -0.66 15.41 -5.77
N PHE A 38 -0.57 14.23 -6.39
CA PHE A 38 -1.42 13.09 -6.07
C PHE A 38 -1.23 12.66 -4.62
N VAL A 39 0.02 12.50 -4.18
CA VAL A 39 0.34 12.05 -2.81
C VAL A 39 -0.13 13.08 -1.78
N ARG A 40 0.05 14.38 -2.01
CA ARG A 40 -0.49 15.43 -1.10
C ARG A 40 -2.00 15.29 -0.91
N ARG A 41 -2.75 15.11 -2.01
CA ARG A 41 -4.20 14.90 -1.97
C ARG A 41 -4.57 13.58 -1.29
N PHE A 42 -3.85 12.50 -1.58
CA PHE A 42 -4.09 11.19 -0.98
C PHE A 42 -3.86 11.21 0.54
N VAL A 43 -2.75 11.81 1.00
CA VAL A 43 -2.44 11.96 2.43
C VAL A 43 -3.51 12.79 3.12
N LYS A 44 -3.91 13.93 2.55
CA LYS A 44 -4.99 14.76 3.09
C LYS A 44 -6.28 13.94 3.30
N VAL A 45 -6.68 13.17 2.30
CA VAL A 45 -7.90 12.35 2.36
C VAL A 45 -7.80 11.21 3.37
N THR A 46 -6.63 10.58 3.49
CA THR A 46 -6.46 9.34 4.27
C THR A 46 -5.95 9.53 5.69
N ASP A 47 -5.28 10.66 5.98
CA ASP A 47 -4.69 10.96 7.28
C ASP A 47 -5.39 12.13 7.98
N GLU A 48 -5.74 13.21 7.26
CA GLU A 48 -6.32 14.41 7.87
C GLU A 48 -7.86 14.37 7.92
N ASP A 49 -8.51 13.99 6.82
CA ASP A 49 -9.95 14.21 6.63
C ASP A 49 -10.83 12.95 6.80
N ALA A 50 -10.28 11.73 6.78
CA ALA A 50 -11.07 10.50 6.97
C ALA A 50 -10.23 9.28 7.42
N HIS A 51 -10.65 8.63 8.52
CA HIS A 51 -10.01 7.43 9.11
C HIS A 51 -10.24 6.15 8.27
N TRP A 52 -9.77 6.10 7.01
CA TRP A 52 -9.98 4.96 6.10
C TRP A 52 -9.39 3.67 6.64
N TRP A 53 -8.24 3.78 7.30
CA TRP A 53 -7.45 2.64 7.76
C TRP A 53 -7.73 2.25 9.22
N GLY A 54 -8.48 3.08 9.95
CA GLY A 54 -8.75 2.88 11.37
C GLY A 54 -7.51 2.95 12.29
N PRO A 55 -7.65 2.61 13.57
CA PRO A 55 -6.55 2.64 14.55
C PRO A 55 -5.39 1.69 14.19
N PRO A 56 -4.11 2.06 14.38
CA PRO A 56 -2.96 1.18 14.12
C PRO A 56 -2.77 0.07 15.17
N GLU A 57 -3.30 0.24 16.38
CA GLU A 57 -3.03 -0.60 17.55
C GLU A 57 -3.28 -2.11 17.31
N PRO A 58 -4.36 -2.55 16.63
CA PRO A 58 -4.56 -3.98 16.37
C PRO A 58 -3.46 -4.59 15.48
N ASP A 59 -2.92 -3.83 14.55
CA ASP A 59 -1.85 -4.29 13.65
C ASP A 59 -0.51 -4.29 14.42
N VAL A 60 -0.25 -3.24 15.21
CA VAL A 60 0.94 -3.12 16.06
C VAL A 60 1.02 -4.25 17.08
N THR A 61 -0.04 -4.50 17.84
CA THR A 61 -0.08 -5.60 18.82
C THR A 61 0.25 -6.93 18.16
N ARG A 62 -0.31 -7.20 16.97
CA ARG A 62 -0.07 -8.46 16.26
C ARG A 62 1.36 -8.60 15.75
N LEU A 63 1.97 -7.51 15.29
CA LEU A 63 3.40 -7.51 14.91
C LEU A 63 4.28 -7.85 16.12
N LEU A 64 3.98 -7.28 17.29
CA LEU A 64 4.70 -7.56 18.53
C LEU A 64 4.47 -9.00 19.03
N ASP A 65 3.26 -9.53 18.90
CA ASP A 65 2.96 -10.94 19.21
C ASP A 65 3.77 -11.89 18.32
N ILE A 66 3.83 -11.61 17.00
CA ILE A 66 4.64 -12.38 16.04
C ILE A 66 6.12 -12.38 16.46
N TRP A 67 6.66 -11.24 16.90
CA TRP A 67 8.03 -11.16 17.41
C TRP A 67 8.20 -11.98 18.69
N ASN A 68 7.31 -11.80 19.67
CA ASN A 68 7.39 -12.47 20.98
C ASN A 68 7.33 -13.99 20.87
N ASP A 69 6.51 -14.53 19.95
CA ASP A 69 6.40 -15.98 19.72
C ASP A 69 7.69 -16.60 19.14
N ARG A 70 8.51 -15.78 18.46
CA ARG A 70 9.71 -16.24 17.75
C ARG A 70 11.01 -15.95 18.47
N ALA A 71 11.04 -14.91 19.28
CA ALA A 71 12.25 -14.52 19.99
C ALA A 71 12.79 -15.68 20.84
N SER A 72 14.04 -16.07 20.61
CA SER A 72 14.63 -17.28 21.20
C SER A 72 14.80 -17.23 22.73
N HIS A 73 14.57 -16.09 23.37
CA HIS A 73 14.80 -15.88 24.80
C HIS A 73 13.67 -15.08 25.45
N ALA A 74 13.19 -15.54 26.61
CA ALA A 74 12.22 -14.80 27.42
C ALA A 74 12.81 -13.44 27.82
N GLY A 75 12.09 -12.36 27.57
CA GLY A 75 12.55 -10.99 27.83
C GLY A 75 13.47 -10.41 26.76
N ALA A 76 13.39 -10.91 25.52
CA ALA A 76 14.02 -10.26 24.37
C ALA A 76 13.63 -8.77 24.27
N PRO A 77 14.53 -7.90 23.79
CA PRO A 77 14.21 -6.49 23.59
C PRO A 77 13.09 -6.34 22.54
N LEU A 78 12.47 -5.16 22.53
CA LEU A 78 11.54 -4.79 21.47
C LEU A 78 12.23 -4.85 20.09
N PRO A 79 11.49 -5.22 19.03
CA PRO A 79 12.08 -5.48 17.73
C PRO A 79 12.56 -4.18 17.07
N SER A 80 13.61 -4.32 16.26
CA SER A 80 13.89 -3.37 15.18
C SER A 80 12.94 -3.63 14.01
N VAL A 81 12.33 -2.58 13.46
CA VAL A 81 11.28 -2.67 12.43
C VAL A 81 11.60 -1.84 11.20
N LEU A 82 11.47 -2.44 10.02
CA LEU A 82 11.44 -1.76 8.73
C LEU A 82 10.00 -1.79 8.18
N ASP A 83 9.35 -0.63 8.10
CA ASP A 83 7.98 -0.48 7.63
C ASP A 83 7.99 0.01 6.17
N LEU A 84 7.71 -0.89 5.23
CA LEU A 84 7.74 -0.64 3.79
C LEU A 84 6.41 -0.08 3.30
N ALA A 85 6.47 0.93 2.43
CA ALA A 85 5.31 1.73 2.00
C ALA A 85 4.57 2.33 3.21
N CYS A 86 5.33 2.98 4.11
CA CYS A 86 4.83 3.43 5.41
C CYS A 86 3.82 4.59 5.33
N GLY A 87 3.68 5.24 4.18
CA GLY A 87 2.88 6.43 3.97
C GLY A 87 3.17 7.51 5.02
N ALA A 88 2.10 8.11 5.57
CA ALA A 88 2.17 9.10 6.65
C ALA A 88 2.50 8.51 8.04
N GLY A 89 3.18 7.36 8.08
CA GLY A 89 3.76 6.75 9.28
C GLY A 89 2.76 6.15 10.27
N ARG A 90 1.56 5.75 9.83
CA ARG A 90 0.49 5.23 10.72
C ARG A 90 0.98 4.10 11.62
N HIS A 91 1.63 3.08 11.06
CA HIS A 91 2.17 1.96 11.84
C HIS A 91 3.54 2.30 12.43
N SER A 92 4.42 2.92 11.63
CA SER A 92 5.76 3.33 12.06
C SER A 92 5.77 4.13 13.38
N ILE A 93 4.92 5.16 13.50
CA ILE A 93 4.84 6.01 14.69
C ILE A 93 4.32 5.23 15.90
N ALA A 94 3.30 4.40 15.70
CA ALA A 94 2.70 3.61 16.78
C ALA A 94 3.65 2.53 17.31
N LEU A 95 4.42 1.87 16.43
CA LEU A 95 5.47 0.93 16.82
C LEU A 95 6.59 1.63 17.60
N ALA A 96 7.02 2.81 17.15
CA ALA A 96 8.02 3.58 17.86
C ALA A 96 7.52 4.00 19.25
N TRP A 97 6.27 4.46 19.38
CA TRP A 97 5.67 4.77 20.70
C TRP A 97 5.58 3.57 21.64
N ALA A 98 5.46 2.35 21.10
CA ALA A 98 5.56 1.13 21.89
C ALA A 98 6.99 0.83 22.36
N GLY A 99 8.00 1.58 21.88
CA GLY A 99 9.41 1.50 22.24
C GLY A 99 10.31 0.81 21.20
N CYS A 100 9.79 0.49 20.01
CA CYS A 100 10.56 -0.17 18.95
C CYS A 100 11.58 0.79 18.30
N ASP A 101 12.57 0.22 17.60
CA ASP A 101 13.49 0.97 16.72
C ASP A 101 12.99 0.87 15.28
N VAL A 102 12.44 1.94 14.73
CA VAL A 102 11.63 1.90 13.51
C VAL A 102 12.22 2.77 12.40
N ILE A 103 12.28 2.21 11.20
CA ILE A 103 12.51 2.94 9.95
C ILE A 103 11.31 2.74 9.03
N GLY A 104 10.61 3.82 8.69
CA GLY A 104 9.57 3.82 7.66
C GLY A 104 10.13 4.23 6.30
N VAL A 105 9.72 3.57 5.22
CA VAL A 105 10.15 3.86 3.85
C VAL A 105 8.92 4.05 2.96
N ASP A 106 8.89 5.13 2.19
CA ASP A 106 7.83 5.40 1.21
C ASP A 106 8.37 6.16 -0.01
N ILE A 107 7.75 5.94 -1.17
CA ILE A 107 8.12 6.61 -2.43
C ILE A 107 7.47 8.00 -2.55
N GLY A 108 6.42 8.28 -1.76
CA GLY A 108 5.73 9.56 -1.78
C GLY A 108 6.39 10.58 -0.85
N ALA A 109 7.15 11.53 -1.40
CA ALA A 109 7.78 12.60 -0.62
C ALA A 109 6.79 13.34 0.32
N PRO A 110 5.58 13.73 -0.09
CA PRO A 110 4.63 14.38 0.82
C PRO A 110 4.13 13.49 1.96
N ALA A 111 4.08 12.17 1.76
CA ALA A 111 3.72 11.24 2.82
C ALA A 111 4.81 11.18 3.89
N ILE A 112 6.08 11.20 3.47
CA ILE A 112 7.23 11.30 4.37
C ILE A 112 7.27 12.63 5.12
N GLU A 113 7.02 13.76 4.44
CA GLU A 113 6.89 15.08 5.08
C GLU A 113 5.85 15.03 6.20
N ARG A 114 4.66 14.50 5.89
CA ARG A 114 3.58 14.34 6.87
C ARG A 114 3.95 13.41 8.02
N ALA A 115 4.63 12.30 7.73
CA ALA A 115 5.09 11.36 8.74
C ALA A 115 6.07 12.02 9.74
N LEU A 116 7.02 12.82 9.21
CA LEU A 116 7.97 13.58 10.01
C LEU A 116 7.29 14.64 10.89
N GLU A 117 6.28 15.34 10.35
CA GLU A 117 5.47 16.29 11.13
C GLU A 117 4.74 15.61 12.29
N LYS A 118 4.09 14.46 12.04
CA LYS A 118 3.38 13.71 13.08
C LYS A 118 4.31 13.10 14.13
N ALA A 119 5.54 12.79 13.73
CA ALA A 119 6.58 12.30 14.64
C ALA A 119 7.18 13.42 15.51
N GLN A 120 6.87 14.70 15.27
CA GLN A 120 7.35 15.79 16.13
C GLN A 120 6.84 15.59 17.56
N GLY A 121 7.75 15.72 18.54
CA GLY A 121 7.44 15.53 19.95
C GLY A 121 7.42 14.07 20.41
N HIS A 122 7.77 13.13 19.54
CA HIS A 122 8.06 11.74 19.91
C HIS A 122 9.21 11.67 20.93
N LYS A 123 9.00 10.91 22.02
CA LYS A 123 9.95 10.81 23.15
C LYS A 123 10.35 9.38 23.54
N GLY A 124 9.88 8.33 22.86
CA GLY A 124 10.17 6.96 23.25
C GLY A 124 10.34 6.05 22.06
N GLY A 125 11.40 5.23 22.02
CA GLY A 125 11.82 4.51 20.81
C GLY A 125 12.74 5.34 19.90
N ASN A 126 13.26 4.69 18.86
CA ASN A 126 13.97 5.35 17.76
C ASN A 126 13.03 5.35 16.54
N LEU A 127 12.92 6.47 15.83
CA LEU A 127 12.07 6.58 14.65
C LEU A 127 12.77 7.39 13.56
N GLY A 128 12.86 6.81 12.37
CA GLY A 128 13.34 7.47 11.15
C GLY A 128 12.41 7.21 9.96
N PHE A 129 12.47 8.10 8.98
CA PHE A 129 11.75 7.97 7.72
C PHE A 129 12.69 8.19 6.55
N VAL A 130 12.50 7.41 5.48
CA VAL A 130 13.31 7.47 4.25
C VAL A 130 12.38 7.60 3.05
N HIS A 131 12.61 8.63 2.24
CA HIS A 131 11.98 8.76 0.94
C HIS A 131 12.76 7.92 -0.08
N ALA A 132 12.22 6.76 -0.46
CA ALA A 132 12.84 5.83 -1.41
C ALA A 132 11.83 4.85 -2.00
N ASP A 133 12.15 4.31 -3.18
CA ASP A 133 11.40 3.20 -3.77
C ASP A 133 11.76 1.87 -3.09
N ILE A 134 10.77 1.23 -2.47
CA ILE A 134 10.93 -0.06 -1.78
C ILE A 134 11.33 -1.20 -2.73
N ALA A 135 11.15 -1.06 -4.05
CA ALA A 135 11.60 -2.06 -5.02
C ALA A 135 13.13 -2.13 -5.14
N THR A 136 13.85 -1.06 -4.74
CA THR A 136 15.31 -0.95 -4.87
C THR A 136 16.04 -0.53 -3.60
N TYR A 137 15.30 -0.14 -2.55
CA TYR A 137 15.88 0.33 -1.29
C TYR A 137 16.71 -0.75 -0.59
N ASP A 138 17.92 -0.37 -0.17
CA ASP A 138 18.83 -1.16 0.66
C ASP A 138 18.96 -0.47 2.03
N PRO A 139 18.48 -1.09 3.12
CA PRO A 139 18.52 -0.46 4.43
C PRO A 139 19.91 -0.52 5.10
N GLY A 140 20.88 -1.25 4.54
CA GLY A 140 22.25 -1.35 5.04
C GLY A 140 22.43 -2.07 6.38
N ARG A 141 21.36 -2.63 6.94
CA ARG A 141 21.37 -3.41 8.19
C ARG A 141 20.20 -4.41 8.25
N GLU A 142 20.29 -5.34 9.19
CA GLU A 142 19.23 -6.32 9.47
C GLU A 142 18.13 -5.77 10.40
N PHE A 143 16.95 -6.39 10.34
CA PHE A 143 15.77 -6.08 11.16
C PHE A 143 15.11 -7.35 11.72
N ASP A 144 14.49 -7.19 12.88
CA ASP A 144 13.70 -8.25 13.52
C ASP A 144 12.32 -8.39 12.86
N LEU A 145 11.73 -7.28 12.41
CA LEU A 145 10.50 -7.27 11.63
C LEU A 145 10.67 -6.40 10.40
N ILE A 146 10.24 -6.92 9.25
CA ILE A 146 10.01 -6.13 8.04
C ILE A 146 8.53 -6.27 7.71
N SER A 147 7.80 -5.17 7.52
CA SER A 147 6.37 -5.20 7.24
C SER A 147 6.04 -4.52 5.92
N LEU A 148 5.17 -5.14 5.13
CA LEU A 148 4.50 -4.54 3.97
C LEU A 148 3.00 -4.76 4.15
N LEU A 149 2.32 -3.75 4.70
CA LEU A 149 0.92 -3.82 5.12
C LEU A 149 -0.01 -3.07 4.17
N SER A 150 -1.30 -2.99 4.52
CA SER A 150 -2.35 -2.30 3.77
C SER A 150 -2.47 -2.79 2.31
N GLU A 151 -2.36 -4.11 2.16
CA GLU A 151 -2.45 -4.84 0.89
C GLU A 151 -1.47 -4.37 -0.20
N HIS A 152 -0.39 -3.66 0.15
CA HIS A 152 0.47 -3.00 -0.84
C HIS A 152 1.20 -4.00 -1.77
N CYS A 153 1.34 -5.27 -1.37
CA CYS A 153 1.95 -6.31 -2.20
C CYS A 153 1.25 -6.50 -3.56
N VAL A 154 -0.04 -6.15 -3.69
CA VAL A 154 -0.81 -6.32 -4.93
C VAL A 154 -0.32 -5.41 -6.05
N THR A 155 0.39 -4.33 -5.73
CA THR A 155 0.85 -3.33 -6.71
C THR A 155 2.02 -3.82 -7.55
N PHE A 156 2.64 -4.94 -7.17
CA PHE A 156 3.77 -5.54 -7.86
C PHE A 156 3.34 -6.77 -8.67
N PRO A 157 3.83 -6.97 -9.91
CA PRO A 157 3.71 -8.23 -10.62
C PRO A 157 4.49 -9.34 -9.90
N ALA A 158 4.14 -10.60 -10.18
CA ALA A 158 4.64 -11.76 -9.43
C ALA A 158 6.18 -11.86 -9.42
N ILE A 159 6.83 -11.50 -10.53
CA ILE A 159 8.29 -11.53 -10.64
C ILE A 159 8.96 -10.49 -9.74
N GLU A 160 8.40 -9.27 -9.67
CA GLU A 160 8.90 -8.19 -8.82
C GLU A 160 8.62 -8.49 -7.35
N LEU A 161 7.42 -8.94 -7.00
CA LEU A 161 7.09 -9.33 -5.63
C LEU A 161 7.99 -10.46 -5.13
N ALA A 162 8.24 -11.48 -5.96
CA ALA A 162 9.16 -12.56 -5.59
C ALA A 162 10.61 -12.08 -5.41
N ALA A 163 11.07 -11.13 -6.24
CA ALA A 163 12.39 -10.52 -6.07
C ALA A 163 12.47 -9.68 -4.78
N MET A 164 11.44 -8.89 -4.50
CA MET A 164 11.33 -8.07 -3.29
C MET A 164 11.31 -8.92 -2.02
N ILE A 165 10.55 -10.03 -2.01
CA ILE A 165 10.56 -10.99 -0.90
C ILE A 165 11.98 -11.51 -0.66
N ARG A 166 12.66 -11.99 -1.71
CA ARG A 166 14.04 -12.51 -1.58
C ARG A 166 15.01 -11.44 -1.09
N HIS A 167 14.89 -10.21 -1.59
CA HIS A 167 15.72 -9.07 -1.20
C HIS A 167 15.57 -8.78 0.29
N TYR A 168 14.35 -8.53 0.77
CA TYR A 168 14.11 -8.17 2.17
C TYR A 168 14.34 -9.34 3.15
N MET A 169 14.17 -10.59 2.72
CA MET A 169 14.60 -11.74 3.51
C MET A 169 16.10 -11.74 3.81
N GLY A 170 16.92 -11.14 2.94
CA GLY A 170 18.37 -10.97 3.15
C GLY A 170 18.72 -9.97 4.26
N PHE A 171 17.76 -9.16 4.70
CA PHE A 171 17.91 -8.17 5.78
C PHE A 171 17.16 -8.59 7.05
N LEU A 172 16.75 -9.85 7.18
CA LEU A 172 16.17 -10.35 8.42
C LEU A 172 17.25 -10.83 9.37
N THR A 173 17.13 -10.47 10.65
CA THR A 173 17.90 -11.13 11.70
C THR A 173 17.57 -12.63 11.75
N ASN A 174 18.37 -13.39 12.48
CA ASN A 174 18.20 -14.82 12.66
C ASN A 174 16.80 -15.25 13.17
N ASP A 175 16.18 -14.43 14.03
CA ASP A 175 14.85 -14.68 14.58
C ASP A 175 13.77 -13.85 13.86
N GLY A 176 14.18 -13.02 12.89
CA GLY A 176 13.34 -12.04 12.24
C GLY A 176 12.33 -12.60 11.25
N SER A 177 11.34 -11.78 10.91
CA SER A 177 10.27 -12.13 9.97
C SER A 177 9.88 -10.98 9.04
N LEU A 178 9.58 -11.33 7.79
CA LEU A 178 8.89 -10.48 6.83
C LEU A 178 7.38 -10.74 6.92
N VAL A 179 6.60 -9.70 7.16
CA VAL A 179 5.14 -9.76 7.25
C VAL A 179 4.51 -9.09 6.04
N LEU A 180 3.81 -9.86 5.22
CA LEU A 180 3.06 -9.36 4.07
C LEU A 180 1.56 -9.44 4.36
N GLU A 181 0.85 -8.34 4.20
CA GLU A 181 -0.61 -8.34 4.19
C GLU A 181 -1.13 -8.67 2.78
N ILE A 182 -1.86 -9.78 2.63
CA ILE A 182 -2.44 -10.20 1.36
C ILE A 182 -3.96 -10.01 1.37
N PRO A 183 -4.56 -9.48 0.29
CA PRO A 183 -6.01 -9.29 0.20
C PRO A 183 -6.74 -10.64 0.18
N GLY A 184 -7.88 -10.72 0.85
CA GLY A 184 -8.66 -11.96 0.93
C GLY A 184 -9.48 -12.25 -0.33
N GLN A 185 -10.34 -11.32 -0.73
CA GLN A 185 -11.33 -11.52 -1.81
C GLN A 185 -11.05 -10.60 -2.98
N LEU A 186 -11.23 -11.11 -4.20
CA LEU A 186 -11.27 -10.26 -5.40
C LEU A 186 -12.44 -9.26 -5.28
N PRO A 187 -12.26 -8.01 -5.73
CA PRO A 187 -13.36 -7.08 -5.83
C PRO A 187 -14.35 -7.53 -6.90
N ASP A 188 -15.58 -7.03 -6.82
CA ASP A 188 -16.54 -7.17 -7.93
C ASP A 188 -16.17 -6.20 -9.06
N PRO A 189 -16.34 -6.59 -10.33
CA PRO A 189 -16.30 -5.66 -11.44
C PRO A 189 -17.29 -4.52 -11.24
N ALA A 190 -16.88 -3.30 -11.54
CA ALA A 190 -17.67 -2.12 -11.26
C ALA A 190 -17.49 -1.04 -12.32
N VAL A 191 -18.53 -0.25 -12.51
CA VAL A 191 -18.47 1.02 -13.24
C VAL A 191 -19.02 2.11 -12.33
N LYS A 192 -18.23 3.16 -12.11
CA LYS A 192 -18.62 4.28 -11.26
C LYS A 192 -18.47 5.56 -12.04
N TYR A 193 -19.54 6.34 -12.08
CA TYR A 193 -19.52 7.72 -12.58
C TYR A 193 -19.77 8.63 -11.40
N ARG A 194 -18.88 9.61 -11.19
CA ARG A 194 -18.94 10.51 -10.05
C ARG A 194 -18.77 11.95 -10.52
N LYS A 195 -19.61 12.84 -10.02
CA LYS A 195 -19.59 14.27 -10.31
C LYS A 195 -18.70 15.01 -9.30
N PRO A 196 -18.31 16.26 -9.61
CA PRO A 196 -17.72 17.16 -8.64
C PRO A 196 -18.48 17.14 -7.30
N GLY A 197 -17.76 16.88 -6.21
CA GLY A 197 -18.32 16.82 -4.85
C GLY A 197 -18.94 15.48 -4.43
N GLU A 198 -19.03 14.49 -5.32
CA GLU A 198 -19.52 13.13 -4.99
C GLU A 198 -18.38 12.18 -4.57
N HIS A 199 -17.13 12.65 -4.59
CA HIS A 199 -15.94 11.86 -4.28
C HIS A 199 -14.82 12.73 -3.72
N GLN A 200 -13.83 12.05 -3.15
CA GLN A 200 -12.59 12.68 -2.71
C GLN A 200 -11.74 13.06 -3.92
N ALA A 201 -11.24 14.29 -3.92
CA ALA A 201 -10.46 14.82 -5.02
C ALA A 201 -9.00 14.31 -4.94
N LEU A 202 -8.72 13.17 -5.57
CA LEU A 202 -7.39 12.55 -5.57
C LEU A 202 -6.56 12.95 -6.80
N PHE A 203 -7.21 13.18 -7.94
CA PHE A 203 -6.53 13.39 -9.22
C PHE A 203 -6.33 14.86 -9.60
N SER A 204 -7.01 15.80 -8.93
CA SER A 204 -6.89 17.24 -9.20
C SER A 204 -7.24 18.06 -7.95
N ASP A 205 -6.64 19.25 -7.84
CA ASP A 205 -7.00 20.25 -6.82
C ASP A 205 -8.29 21.00 -7.17
N TRP A 206 -8.76 20.88 -8.42
CA TRP A 206 -10.00 21.47 -8.90
C TRP A 206 -11.13 20.42 -8.95
N PRO A 207 -12.40 20.83 -8.81
CA PRO A 207 -13.50 19.89 -8.98
C PRO A 207 -13.49 19.22 -10.35
N TYR A 208 -13.73 17.91 -10.38
CA TYR A 208 -13.67 17.11 -11.61
C TYR A 208 -14.77 16.05 -11.67
N TRP A 209 -15.07 15.59 -12.88
CA TRP A 209 -15.87 14.38 -13.10
C TRP A 209 -14.96 13.18 -13.25
N GLU A 210 -15.38 12.05 -12.71
CA GLU A 210 -14.62 10.81 -12.73
C GLU A 210 -15.47 9.68 -13.30
N MET A 211 -14.89 8.91 -14.21
CA MET A 211 -15.37 7.58 -14.56
C MET A 211 -14.32 6.57 -14.12
N GLN A 212 -14.73 5.54 -13.38
CA GLN A 212 -13.90 4.42 -12.99
C GLN A 212 -14.47 3.11 -13.55
N PHE A 213 -13.64 2.34 -14.25
CA PHE A 213 -13.91 0.94 -14.59
C PHE A 213 -13.01 0.04 -13.74
N THR A 214 -13.61 -0.91 -13.03
CA THR A 214 -12.91 -2.00 -12.35
C THR A 214 -13.11 -3.27 -13.17
N GLU A 215 -12.04 -3.74 -13.79
CA GLU A 215 -11.98 -4.96 -14.59
C GLU A 215 -11.30 -6.05 -13.75
N VAL A 216 -11.86 -7.26 -13.77
CA VAL A 216 -11.36 -8.39 -12.96
C VAL A 216 -11.23 -9.61 -13.84
N ASP A 217 -10.00 -10.09 -14.02
CA ASP A 217 -9.73 -11.41 -14.56
C ASP A 217 -9.58 -12.40 -13.40
N SER A 218 -10.60 -13.23 -13.18
CA SER A 218 -10.62 -14.19 -12.08
C SER A 218 -9.65 -15.37 -12.28
N ALA A 219 -9.25 -15.67 -13.52
CA ALA A 219 -8.34 -16.77 -13.83
C ALA A 219 -6.91 -16.40 -13.48
N THR A 220 -6.49 -15.17 -13.79
CA THR A 220 -5.17 -14.65 -13.46
C THR A 220 -5.14 -13.88 -12.13
N ARG A 221 -6.31 -13.58 -11.56
CA ARG A 221 -6.51 -12.71 -10.39
C ARG A 221 -5.95 -11.29 -10.57
N LEU A 222 -5.87 -10.85 -11.82
CA LEU A 222 -5.49 -9.50 -12.20
C LEU A 222 -6.70 -8.58 -12.13
N VAL A 223 -6.54 -7.46 -11.44
CA VAL A 223 -7.53 -6.40 -11.30
C VAL A 223 -6.95 -5.13 -11.89
N LEU A 224 -7.75 -4.42 -12.67
CA LEU A 224 -7.42 -3.11 -13.19
C LEU A 224 -8.51 -2.13 -12.80
N ASP A 225 -8.13 -1.05 -12.11
CA ASP A 225 -8.94 0.16 -12.08
C ASP A 225 -8.42 1.14 -13.13
N ARG A 226 -9.27 1.51 -14.09
CA ARG A 226 -9.01 2.65 -14.98
C ARG A 226 -9.86 3.83 -14.54
N TYR A 227 -9.25 5.00 -14.42
CA TYR A 227 -9.91 6.26 -14.10
C TYR A 227 -9.79 7.18 -15.30
N ALA A 228 -10.87 7.86 -15.67
CA ALA A 228 -10.84 9.02 -16.56
C ALA A 228 -11.37 10.21 -15.78
N VAL A 229 -10.61 11.29 -15.80
CA VAL A 229 -10.84 12.50 -15.01
C VAL A 229 -10.97 13.67 -15.97
N LEU A 230 -12.11 14.36 -15.94
CA LEU A 230 -12.35 15.60 -16.66
C LEU A 230 -12.38 16.76 -15.68
N THR A 231 -11.44 17.70 -15.77
CA THR A 231 -11.43 18.87 -14.89
C THR A 231 -12.13 20.07 -15.52
N GLU A 232 -12.86 20.85 -14.72
CA GLU A 232 -13.48 22.10 -15.20
C GLU A 232 -12.45 23.16 -15.60
N ALA A 233 -11.26 23.11 -15.01
CA ALA A 233 -10.26 24.17 -15.15
C ALA A 233 -9.66 24.24 -16.56
N ASP A 234 -9.51 23.09 -17.22
CA ASP A 234 -8.84 22.97 -18.53
C ASP A 234 -9.68 22.24 -19.60
N ASP A 235 -10.83 21.67 -19.23
CA ASP A 235 -11.66 20.81 -20.10
C ASP A 235 -10.88 19.64 -20.72
N LEU A 236 -9.83 19.15 -20.05
CA LEU A 236 -9.03 18.00 -20.48
C LEU A 236 -9.47 16.71 -19.79
N VAL A 237 -9.46 15.60 -20.55
CA VAL A 237 -9.64 14.26 -20.00
C VAL A 237 -8.27 13.62 -19.82
N THR A 238 -7.92 13.28 -18.58
CA THR A 238 -6.71 12.54 -18.22
C THR A 238 -7.10 11.16 -17.72
N ASP A 239 -6.37 10.12 -18.13
CA ASP A 239 -6.61 8.76 -17.67
C ASP A 239 -5.49 8.23 -16.76
N TYR A 240 -5.87 7.39 -15.80
CA TYR A 240 -4.97 6.74 -14.84
C TYR A 240 -5.29 5.26 -14.75
N THR A 241 -4.27 4.44 -14.53
CA THR A 241 -4.41 2.98 -14.37
C THR A 241 -3.81 2.52 -13.06
N ASN A 242 -4.56 1.69 -12.33
CA ASN A 242 -4.07 0.99 -11.14
C ASN A 242 -4.17 -0.52 -11.36
N TRP A 243 -3.04 -1.14 -11.67
CA TRP A 243 -2.92 -2.58 -11.83
C TRP A 243 -2.64 -3.25 -10.49
N ARG A 244 -3.43 -4.27 -10.15
CA ARG A 244 -3.33 -5.00 -8.89
C ARG A 244 -3.41 -6.49 -9.14
N ASN A 245 -2.48 -7.27 -8.60
CA ASN A 245 -2.54 -8.72 -8.65
C ASN A 245 -2.88 -9.29 -7.27
N TYR A 246 -3.99 -10.03 -7.17
CA TYR A 246 -4.49 -10.56 -5.90
C TYR A 246 -3.90 -11.94 -5.62
N TYR A 247 -2.86 -11.98 -4.79
CA TYR A 247 -2.12 -13.21 -4.49
C TYR A 247 -2.81 -14.08 -3.43
N PRO A 248 -3.21 -15.32 -3.77
CA PRO A 248 -3.46 -16.36 -2.79
C PRO A 248 -2.19 -16.67 -1.98
N ALA A 249 -2.36 -17.09 -0.72
CA ALA A 249 -1.23 -17.47 0.12
C ALA A 249 -0.39 -18.61 -0.47
N ASP A 250 -1.00 -19.60 -1.13
CA ASP A 250 -0.30 -20.68 -1.80
C ASP A 250 0.53 -20.21 -3.00
N TRP A 251 0.17 -19.09 -3.63
CA TRP A 251 1.01 -18.48 -4.68
C TRP A 251 2.20 -17.75 -4.07
N ILE A 252 2.00 -17.03 -2.95
CA ILE A 252 3.13 -16.44 -2.20
C ILE A 252 4.11 -17.52 -1.75
N ALA A 253 3.62 -18.66 -1.25
CA ALA A 253 4.47 -19.79 -0.84
C ALA A 253 5.38 -20.28 -1.98
N GLN A 254 4.91 -20.25 -3.22
CA GLN A 254 5.69 -20.67 -4.41
C GLN A 254 6.77 -19.65 -4.80
N MET A 255 6.70 -18.40 -4.32
CA MET A 255 7.72 -17.37 -4.57
C MET A 255 8.94 -17.49 -3.67
N LEU A 256 8.83 -18.27 -2.59
CA LEU A 256 9.81 -18.30 -1.52
C LEU A 256 11.03 -19.17 -1.89
N PRO A 257 12.25 -18.80 -1.43
CA PRO A 257 13.39 -19.70 -1.47
C PRO A 257 13.12 -21.01 -0.73
N SER A 258 13.74 -22.12 -1.15
CA SER A 258 13.49 -23.44 -0.55
C SER A 258 13.81 -23.55 0.95
N ALA A 259 14.66 -22.67 1.48
CA ALA A 259 15.01 -22.63 2.91
C ALA A 259 14.07 -21.75 3.75
N ALA A 260 13.20 -20.97 3.10
CA ALA A 260 12.25 -20.10 3.77
C ALA A 260 11.07 -20.91 4.34
N SER A 261 10.48 -20.39 5.39
CA SER A 261 9.18 -20.87 5.89
C SER A 261 8.15 -19.77 5.87
N MET A 262 6.87 -20.16 5.82
CA MET A 262 5.76 -19.23 5.87
C MET A 262 4.59 -19.80 6.66
N THR A 263 3.99 -18.98 7.51
CA THR A 263 2.69 -19.21 8.14
C THR A 263 1.65 -18.22 7.63
N VAL A 264 0.40 -18.65 7.59
CA VAL A 264 -0.73 -17.78 7.25
C VAL A 264 -1.51 -17.47 8.53
N HIS A 265 -1.46 -16.22 8.94
CA HIS A 265 -2.13 -15.69 10.11
C HIS A 265 -3.50 -15.13 9.68
N ARG A 266 -4.51 -15.99 9.61
CA ARG A 266 -5.84 -15.62 9.13
C ARG A 266 -6.50 -14.51 9.95
N ARG A 267 -7.22 -13.61 9.29
CA ARG A 267 -7.98 -12.54 9.94
C ARG A 267 -9.44 -12.59 9.46
N TRP A 268 -10.37 -12.92 10.36
CA TRP A 268 -11.77 -13.17 9.99
C TRP A 268 -12.45 -12.03 9.20
N SER A 269 -12.23 -10.78 9.62
CA SER A 269 -12.84 -9.58 9.03
C SER A 269 -11.82 -8.65 8.35
N ARG A 270 -10.59 -9.13 8.12
CA ARG A 270 -9.48 -8.32 7.58
C ARG A 270 -8.60 -9.17 6.65
N PRO A 271 -7.72 -8.55 5.85
CA PRO A 271 -6.80 -9.27 4.97
C PRO A 271 -5.89 -10.22 5.75
N ASP A 272 -5.53 -11.37 5.16
CA ASP A 272 -4.67 -12.36 5.82
C ASP A 272 -3.22 -11.88 5.85
N TRP A 273 -2.44 -12.33 6.85
CA TRP A 273 -1.00 -12.04 6.92
C TRP A 273 -0.18 -13.28 6.60
N CYS A 274 0.72 -13.17 5.63
CA CYS A 274 1.79 -14.13 5.39
C CYS A 274 3.01 -13.71 6.22
N VAL A 275 3.39 -14.53 7.19
CA VAL A 275 4.60 -14.33 8.01
C VAL A 275 5.68 -15.25 7.47
N ILE A 276 6.70 -14.66 6.86
CA ILE A 276 7.79 -15.33 6.15
C ILE A 276 9.07 -15.20 6.97
N SER A 277 9.86 -16.26 7.08
CA SER A 277 11.10 -16.23 7.85
C SER A 277 12.19 -17.13 7.26
N ASN A 278 13.45 -16.84 7.64
CA ASN A 278 14.63 -17.61 7.23
C ASN A 278 14.80 -18.95 7.97
N ARG A 279 13.91 -19.27 8.93
CA ARG A 279 13.95 -20.52 9.70
C ARG A 279 12.63 -21.27 9.58
N PRO A 280 12.62 -22.61 9.62
CA PRO A 280 11.40 -23.39 9.75
C PRO A 280 10.59 -22.95 10.99
N VAL A 281 9.27 -22.92 10.84
CA VAL A 281 8.33 -22.74 11.96
C VAL A 281 8.53 -23.91 12.92
N LYS A 282 8.74 -23.65 14.22
CA LYS A 282 8.71 -24.72 15.22
C LYS A 282 7.28 -25.32 15.20
N PRO A 283 7.14 -26.65 15.14
CA PRO A 283 5.84 -27.31 15.07
C PRO A 283 4.99 -27.04 16.32
#